data_AF-A0A8T0PTL7-F1
#
_entry.id   AF-A0A8T0PTL7-F1
#
_cell.length_a   1.000
_cell.length_b   1.000
_cell.length_c   1.000
_cell.angle_alpha   90.00
_cell.angle_beta   90.00
_cell.angle_gamma   90.00
#
_symmetry.space_group_name_H-M   'P 1'
#
loop_
_entity.id
_entity.type
_entity.pdbx_description
1 polymer ?
#
loop_
_entity_poly.entity_id
_entity_poly.type
_entity_poly.pdbx_seq_one_letter_code
_entity_poly.pdbx_strand_id
1 'polypeptide(L)'
;MDSVAKSDFDESLLLWHVAIDLCRLKDKDRAETETEARLRPIGETLPEHMLYLLIKQPEMLSATAGIGLLRYRDTCAEARRFFASMDEWVVDHEDARALLLRVNTSEKPSTVKGDRSKSVLFDAVILAKALRELNNDELMWEVVAGVWFEMLTYAAGKCQGSTHVRQLSRGGELITLVWFLMAHMGLGDMYQIHEGDAKAKLIVHNQ
;
A
#
# COMPACT_ATOMS: atom_id res chain seq x y z
N MET A 1 9.90 -9.65 -16.97
CA MET A 1 9.44 -10.21 -15.68
C MET A 1 9.17 -9.12 -14.64
N ASP A 2 9.88 -7.99 -14.67
CA ASP A 2 9.72 -6.89 -13.68
C ASP A 2 8.40 -6.11 -13.72
N SER A 3 7.63 -6.18 -14.82
CA SER A 3 6.34 -5.47 -14.92
C SER A 3 5.22 -6.14 -14.11
N VAL A 4 5.31 -7.45 -13.87
CA VAL A 4 4.29 -8.22 -13.14
C VAL A 4 4.44 -8.00 -11.64
N ALA A 5 5.66 -8.16 -11.12
CA ALA A 5 5.95 -7.90 -9.69
C ALA A 5 5.63 -6.45 -9.25
N LYS A 6 5.67 -5.48 -10.18
CA LYS A 6 5.31 -4.07 -9.91
C LYS A 6 3.81 -3.80 -9.97
N SER A 7 3.07 -4.44 -10.89
CA SER A 7 1.61 -4.37 -10.87
C SER A 7 1.03 -4.94 -9.59
N ASP A 8 1.71 -5.93 -9.02
CA ASP A 8 1.33 -6.58 -7.77
C ASP A 8 1.53 -5.66 -6.54
N PHE A 9 2.50 -4.73 -6.59
CA PHE A 9 2.74 -3.78 -5.50
C PHE A 9 1.62 -2.74 -5.37
N ASP A 10 1.29 -2.04 -6.47
CA ASP A 10 0.23 -1.03 -6.46
C ASP A 10 -1.13 -1.64 -6.10
N GLU A 11 -1.37 -2.87 -6.57
CA GLU A 11 -2.54 -3.68 -6.23
C GLU A 11 -2.57 -4.00 -4.73
N SER A 12 -1.47 -4.51 -4.19
CA SER A 12 -1.36 -4.84 -2.76
C SER A 12 -1.55 -3.60 -1.89
N LEU A 13 -0.93 -2.47 -2.24
CA LEU A 13 -1.04 -1.21 -1.50
C LEU A 13 -2.52 -0.79 -1.39
N LEU A 14 -3.22 -0.75 -2.52
CA LEU A 14 -4.63 -0.34 -2.54
C LEU A 14 -5.54 -1.36 -1.85
N LEU A 15 -5.27 -2.66 -2.02
CA LEU A 15 -5.99 -3.76 -1.38
C LEU A 15 -5.91 -3.64 0.15
N TRP A 16 -4.70 -3.53 0.69
CA TRP A 16 -4.46 -3.41 2.13
C TRP A 16 -5.01 -2.09 2.69
N HIS A 17 -4.89 -0.98 1.95
CA HIS A 17 -5.45 0.30 2.39
C HIS A 17 -6.96 0.22 2.62
N VAL A 18 -7.72 -0.33 1.65
CA VAL A 18 -9.17 -0.50 1.79
C VAL A 18 -9.50 -1.53 2.87
N ALA A 19 -8.79 -2.65 2.93
CA ALA A 19 -9.06 -3.71 3.90
C ALA A 19 -8.91 -3.23 5.34
N ILE A 20 -7.86 -2.46 5.63
CA ILE A 20 -7.62 -1.90 6.96
C ILE A 20 -8.67 -0.87 7.31
N ASP A 21 -9.08 -0.03 6.36
CA ASP A 21 -10.15 0.92 6.61
C ASP A 21 -11.46 0.21 7.04
N LEU A 22 -11.77 -0.93 6.43
CA LEU A 22 -12.90 -1.79 6.84
C LEU A 22 -12.69 -2.41 8.22
N CYS A 23 -11.46 -2.85 8.56
CA CYS A 23 -11.13 -3.41 9.88
C CYS A 23 -11.21 -2.38 11.02
N ARG A 24 -11.14 -1.07 10.73
CA ARG A 24 -11.32 0.00 11.73
C ARG A 24 -12.75 0.08 12.27
N LEU A 25 -13.71 -0.61 11.66
CA LEU A 25 -15.07 -0.72 12.19
C LEU A 25 -15.04 -1.59 13.46
N LYS A 26 -14.89 -0.95 14.62
CA LYS A 26 -14.85 -1.59 15.93
C LYS A 26 -16.26 -1.96 16.42
N ASP A 27 -16.35 -3.11 17.08
CA ASP A 27 -17.42 -3.37 18.04
C ASP A 27 -17.14 -2.55 19.31
N LYS A 28 -18.13 -1.77 19.76
CA LYS A 28 -17.95 -0.61 20.66
C LYS A 28 -17.44 -0.91 22.09
N ASP A 29 -17.14 -2.16 22.44
CA ASP A 29 -17.11 -2.58 23.85
C ASP A 29 -15.78 -3.18 24.37
N ARG A 30 -14.67 -3.12 23.60
CA ARG A 30 -13.38 -3.69 24.05
C ARG A 30 -12.37 -2.63 24.52
N ALA A 31 -11.75 -2.90 25.67
CA ALA A 31 -10.60 -2.16 26.16
C ALA A 31 -9.35 -2.44 25.30
N GLU A 32 -8.71 -1.37 24.85
CA GLU A 32 -7.50 -1.41 24.02
C GLU A 32 -6.27 -1.86 24.82
N THR A 33 -5.45 -2.73 24.23
CA THR A 33 -4.17 -3.14 24.83
C THR A 33 -3.06 -2.11 24.57
N GLU A 34 -1.98 -2.15 25.37
CA GLU A 34 -0.82 -1.26 25.18
C GLU A 34 -0.16 -1.47 23.80
N THR A 35 -0.03 -2.72 23.36
CA THR A 35 0.51 -3.06 22.04
C THR A 35 -0.35 -2.49 20.92
N GLU A 36 -1.67 -2.63 21.01
CA GLU A 36 -2.62 -2.05 20.06
C GLU A 36 -2.48 -0.53 19.99
N ALA A 37 -2.39 0.14 21.15
CA ALA A 37 -2.22 1.60 21.23
C ALA A 37 -0.93 2.09 20.56
N ARG A 38 0.13 1.26 20.58
CA ARG A 38 1.42 1.58 19.94
C ARG A 38 1.40 1.33 18.43
N LEU A 39 0.78 0.25 17.97
CA LEU A 39 0.81 -0.17 16.57
C LEU A 39 -0.28 0.48 15.72
N ARG A 40 -1.45 0.75 16.30
CA ARG A 40 -2.58 1.36 15.58
C ARG A 40 -2.22 2.68 14.91
N PRO A 41 -1.54 3.66 15.55
CA PRO A 41 -1.18 4.90 14.87
C PRO A 41 -0.31 4.68 13.63
N ILE A 42 0.56 3.67 13.65
CA ILE A 42 1.39 3.29 12.50
C ILE A 42 0.50 2.69 11.41
N GLY A 43 -0.34 1.72 11.77
CA GLY A 43 -1.31 1.09 10.88
C GLY A 43 -2.43 2.01 10.38
N GLU A 44 -2.55 3.22 10.95
CA GLU A 44 -3.49 4.24 10.50
C GLU A 44 -2.82 5.31 9.64
N THR A 45 -1.66 5.81 10.05
CA THR A 45 -1.00 6.93 9.39
C THR A 45 -0.22 6.50 8.14
N LEU A 46 0.47 5.36 8.22
CA LEU A 46 1.29 4.88 7.12
C LEU A 46 0.48 4.50 5.86
N PRO A 47 -0.68 3.81 5.96
CA PRO A 47 -1.53 3.57 4.79
C PRO A 47 -1.94 4.85 4.05
N GLU A 48 -2.29 5.91 4.80
CA GLU A 48 -2.72 7.19 4.22
C GLU A 48 -1.56 7.88 3.50
N HIS A 49 -0.37 7.86 4.10
CA HIS A 49 0.84 8.39 3.47
C HIS A 49 1.21 7.62 2.20
N MET A 50 1.15 6.28 2.23
CA MET A 50 1.45 5.44 1.08
C MET A 50 0.43 5.62 -0.05
N LEU A 51 -0.86 5.77 0.27
CA LEU A 51 -1.89 6.12 -0.70
C LEU A 51 -1.67 7.53 -1.28
N TYR A 52 -1.27 8.49 -0.45
CA TYR A 52 -0.89 9.82 -0.92
C TYR A 52 0.25 9.75 -1.93
N LEU A 53 1.30 8.97 -1.67
CA LEU A 53 2.39 8.77 -2.63
C LEU A 53 1.87 8.16 -3.93
N LEU A 54 0.99 7.15 -3.86
CA LEU A 54 0.39 6.52 -5.04
C LEU A 54 -0.40 7.52 -5.91
N ILE A 55 -1.04 8.51 -5.31
CA ILE A 55 -1.90 9.46 -6.03
C ILE A 55 -1.14 10.72 -6.46
N LYS A 56 -0.30 11.27 -5.59
CA LYS A 56 0.29 12.60 -5.72
C LYS A 56 1.76 12.59 -6.11
N GLN A 57 2.48 11.53 -5.79
CA GLN A 57 3.91 11.41 -6.08
C GLN A 57 4.29 9.99 -6.54
N PRO A 58 3.65 9.45 -7.58
CA PRO A 58 3.77 8.02 -7.86
C PRO A 58 5.17 7.65 -8.40
N GLU A 59 5.95 8.63 -8.88
CA GLU A 59 7.39 8.49 -9.16
C GLU A 59 8.21 8.01 -7.94
N MET A 60 7.73 8.27 -6.72
CA MET A 60 8.36 7.82 -5.47
C MET A 60 8.08 6.36 -5.13
N LEU A 61 7.07 5.74 -5.75
CA LEU A 61 6.74 4.33 -5.51
C LEU A 61 7.28 3.43 -6.62
N SER A 62 7.23 3.86 -7.88
CA SER A 62 7.78 3.12 -9.03
C SER A 62 7.78 3.94 -10.31
N ALA A 63 8.71 3.65 -11.22
CA ALA A 63 8.76 4.25 -12.56
C ALA A 63 7.56 3.89 -13.48
N THR A 64 6.74 2.88 -13.12
CA THR A 64 5.53 2.44 -13.87
C THR A 64 4.21 2.83 -13.20
N ALA A 65 4.23 3.88 -12.36
CA ALA A 65 3.14 4.58 -11.67
C ALA A 65 1.72 4.63 -12.31
N GLY A 66 1.56 4.46 -13.62
CA GLY A 66 0.29 4.61 -14.32
C GLY A 66 -0.75 3.53 -14.00
N ILE A 67 -0.32 2.31 -13.65
CA ILE A 67 -1.24 1.18 -13.39
C ILE A 67 -1.95 1.36 -12.05
N GLY A 68 -1.23 1.77 -10.99
CA GLY A 68 -1.82 2.04 -9.68
C GLY A 68 -2.90 3.12 -9.70
N LEU A 69 -2.69 4.21 -10.44
CA LEU A 69 -3.71 5.26 -10.61
C LEU A 69 -4.96 4.77 -11.33
N LEU A 70 -4.81 3.93 -12.37
CA LEU A 70 -5.94 3.30 -13.04
C LEU A 70 -6.72 2.41 -12.07
N ARG A 71 -6.01 1.61 -11.27
CA ARG A 71 -6.60 0.73 -10.26
C ARG A 71 -7.37 1.50 -9.20
N TYR A 72 -6.80 2.60 -8.70
CA TYR A 72 -7.46 3.50 -7.78
C TYR A 72 -8.78 4.05 -8.36
N ARG A 73 -8.75 4.54 -9.59
CA ARG A 73 -9.95 5.07 -10.27
C ARG A 73 -11.02 4.00 -10.45
N ASP A 74 -10.63 2.81 -10.86
CA ASP A 74 -11.53 1.67 -11.00
C ASP A 74 -12.15 1.30 -9.65
N THR A 75 -11.35 1.26 -8.57
CA THR A 75 -11.83 0.93 -7.22
C THR A 75 -12.83 1.95 -6.72
N CYS A 76 -12.56 3.24 -6.91
CA CYS A 76 -13.53 4.29 -6.59
C CYS A 76 -14.79 4.20 -7.45
N ALA A 77 -14.67 3.83 -8.73
CA ALA A 77 -15.84 3.68 -9.61
C ALA A 77 -16.70 2.49 -9.21
N GLU A 78 -16.09 1.36 -8.83
CA GLU A 78 -16.81 0.19 -8.30
C GLU A 78 -17.49 0.51 -6.97
N ALA A 79 -16.80 1.19 -6.05
CA ALA A 79 -17.39 1.61 -4.78
C ALA A 79 -18.60 2.54 -4.99
N ARG A 80 -18.49 3.53 -5.87
CA ARG A 80 -19.61 4.41 -6.20
C ARG A 80 -20.81 3.67 -6.80
N ARG A 81 -20.57 2.72 -7.71
CA ARG A 81 -21.66 1.91 -8.30
C ARG A 81 -22.33 1.04 -7.25
N PHE A 82 -21.54 0.44 -6.36
CA PHE A 82 -22.05 -0.33 -5.24
C PHE A 82 -22.95 0.55 -4.37
N PHE A 83 -22.45 1.63 -3.78
CA PHE A 83 -23.25 2.47 -2.88
C PHE A 83 -24.48 3.09 -3.56
N ALA A 84 -24.37 3.55 -4.81
CA ALA A 84 -25.53 4.04 -5.56
C ALA A 84 -26.61 2.96 -5.77
N SER A 85 -26.23 1.69 -5.93
CA SER A 85 -27.19 0.59 -6.01
C SER A 85 -27.80 0.23 -4.65
N MET A 86 -27.13 0.54 -3.54
CA MET A 86 -27.64 0.33 -2.19
C MET A 86 -28.60 1.43 -1.73
N ASP A 87 -28.40 2.68 -2.18
CA ASP A 87 -29.27 3.83 -1.86
C ASP A 87 -30.75 3.58 -2.22
N GLU A 88 -31.04 2.66 -3.15
CA GLU A 88 -32.40 2.27 -3.51
C GLU A 88 -33.10 1.37 -2.45
N TRP A 89 -32.32 0.69 -1.60
CA TRP A 89 -32.80 -0.36 -0.69
C TRP A 89 -32.56 -0.06 0.79
N VAL A 90 -31.64 0.85 1.08
CA VAL A 90 -31.18 1.17 2.44
C VAL A 90 -31.86 2.46 2.91
N VAL A 91 -32.77 2.33 3.87
CA VAL A 91 -33.63 3.43 4.37
C VAL A 91 -32.91 4.34 5.38
N ASP A 92 -31.85 3.84 6.01
CA ASP A 92 -31.03 4.57 7.01
C ASP A 92 -29.59 4.69 6.52
N HIS A 93 -28.89 5.78 6.86
CA HIS A 93 -27.49 5.97 6.48
C HIS A 93 -26.56 5.04 7.30
N GLU A 94 -26.65 3.74 7.05
CA GLU A 94 -25.73 2.75 7.60
C GLU A 94 -24.29 3.09 7.23
N ASP A 95 -23.35 2.75 8.12
CA ASP A 95 -21.93 2.92 7.86
C ASP A 95 -21.53 2.16 6.59
N ALA A 96 -20.90 2.87 5.64
CA ALA A 96 -20.48 2.33 4.35
C ALA A 96 -19.60 1.06 4.48
N ARG A 97 -18.79 0.97 5.55
CA ARG A 97 -17.95 -0.19 5.84
C ARG A 97 -18.82 -1.38 6.25
N ALA A 98 -19.85 -1.16 7.06
CA ALA A 98 -20.78 -2.21 7.47
C ALA A 98 -21.51 -2.80 6.26
N LEU A 99 -21.97 -1.96 5.33
CA LEU A 99 -22.59 -2.40 4.08
C LEU A 99 -21.65 -3.27 3.24
N LEU A 100 -20.40 -2.85 3.05
CA LEU A 100 -19.40 -3.64 2.32
C LEU A 100 -19.12 -4.98 2.98
N LEU A 101 -19.03 -5.01 4.32
CA LEU A 101 -18.74 -6.23 5.07
C LEU A 101 -19.91 -7.24 5.04
N ARG A 102 -21.14 -6.81 4.77
CA ARG A 102 -22.32 -7.68 4.61
C ARG A 102 -22.38 -8.40 3.26
N VAL A 103 -21.64 -7.93 2.26
CA VAL A 103 -21.66 -8.51 0.90
C VAL A 103 -21.23 -9.97 0.96
N ASN A 104 -21.93 -10.85 0.25
CA ASN A 104 -21.48 -12.23 0.10
C ASN A 104 -20.22 -12.28 -0.78
N THR A 105 -19.15 -12.85 -0.26
CA THR A 105 -17.85 -12.95 -0.93
C THR A 105 -17.40 -14.40 -1.17
N SER A 106 -18.34 -15.36 -1.20
CA SER A 106 -18.03 -16.76 -1.50
C SER A 106 -17.49 -16.98 -2.92
N GLU A 107 -17.93 -16.15 -3.87
CA GLU A 107 -17.43 -16.15 -5.24
C GLU A 107 -16.28 -15.14 -5.38
N LYS A 108 -15.23 -15.52 -6.12
CA LYS A 108 -14.08 -14.62 -6.35
C LYS A 108 -14.53 -13.40 -7.18
N PRO A 109 -14.13 -12.17 -6.82
CA PRO A 109 -14.53 -10.98 -7.57
C PRO A 109 -14.18 -11.04 -9.07
N SER A 110 -13.07 -11.71 -9.41
CA SER A 110 -12.64 -11.92 -10.79
C SER A 110 -13.59 -12.78 -11.64
N THR A 111 -14.39 -13.66 -11.03
CA THR A 111 -15.38 -14.49 -11.77
C THR A 111 -16.64 -13.71 -12.13
N VAL A 112 -16.98 -12.69 -11.34
CA VAL A 112 -18.20 -11.87 -11.52
C VAL A 112 -17.95 -10.65 -12.40
N LYS A 113 -16.76 -10.05 -12.30
CA LYS A 113 -16.40 -8.77 -12.92
C LYS A 113 -15.81 -8.89 -14.33
N GLY A 114 -15.17 -10.03 -14.63
CA GLY A 114 -14.37 -10.22 -15.83
C GLY A 114 -13.14 -9.29 -15.89
N ASP A 115 -12.32 -9.39 -16.94
CA ASP A 115 -11.06 -8.62 -17.08
C ASP A 115 -11.25 -7.13 -17.48
N ARG A 116 -12.48 -6.60 -17.36
CA ARG A 116 -12.81 -5.23 -17.78
C ARG A 116 -12.48 -4.16 -16.74
N SER A 117 -12.26 -4.54 -15.49
CA SER A 117 -11.89 -3.61 -14.43
C SER A 117 -10.83 -4.21 -13.53
N LYS A 118 -9.87 -3.38 -13.14
CA LYS A 118 -8.76 -3.74 -12.25
C LYS A 118 -9.06 -3.44 -10.77
N SER A 119 -10.27 -3.01 -10.42
CA SER A 119 -10.59 -2.65 -9.04
C SER A 119 -10.33 -3.81 -8.05
N VAL A 120 -9.91 -3.45 -6.83
CA VAL A 120 -9.62 -4.37 -5.72
C VAL A 120 -10.67 -4.33 -4.61
N LEU A 121 -11.80 -3.64 -4.81
CA LEU A 121 -12.76 -3.36 -3.73
C LEU A 121 -13.22 -4.63 -3.01
N PHE A 122 -13.72 -5.62 -3.75
CA PHE A 122 -14.25 -6.84 -3.13
C PHE A 122 -13.16 -7.81 -2.71
N ASP A 123 -11.97 -7.77 -3.33
CA ASP A 123 -10.79 -8.48 -2.83
C ASP A 123 -10.39 -7.92 -1.45
N ALA A 124 -10.48 -6.59 -1.27
CA ALA A 124 -10.20 -5.94 0.00
C ALA A 124 -11.25 -6.27 1.06
N VAL A 125 -12.52 -6.44 0.67
CA VAL A 125 -13.57 -6.93 1.58
C VAL A 125 -13.26 -8.35 2.05
N ILE A 126 -12.79 -9.23 1.16
CA ILE A 126 -12.37 -10.60 1.53
C ILE A 126 -11.20 -10.55 2.52
N LEU A 127 -10.17 -9.73 2.22
CA LEU A 127 -9.03 -9.56 3.11
C LEU A 127 -9.44 -8.99 4.48
N ALA A 128 -10.32 -7.99 4.51
CA ALA A 128 -10.83 -7.42 5.75
C ALA A 128 -11.57 -8.45 6.61
N LYS A 129 -12.39 -9.30 5.99
CA LYS A 129 -13.07 -10.39 6.71
C LYS A 129 -12.07 -11.39 7.29
N ALA A 130 -11.07 -11.81 6.51
CA ALA A 130 -10.03 -12.71 6.98
C ALA A 130 -9.23 -12.11 8.16
N LEU A 131 -8.91 -10.81 8.11
CA LEU A 131 -8.23 -10.11 9.21
C LEU A 131 -9.10 -10.04 10.47
N ARG A 132 -10.42 -9.81 10.32
CA ARG A 132 -11.37 -9.78 11.44
C ARG A 132 -11.61 -11.16 12.05
N GLU A 133 -11.55 -12.22 11.23
CA GLU A 133 -11.65 -13.61 11.69
C GLU A 133 -10.50 -14.06 12.59
N LEU A 134 -9.38 -13.32 12.63
CA LEU A 134 -8.30 -13.54 13.60
C LEU A 134 -8.80 -13.41 15.05
N ASN A 135 -9.87 -12.63 15.29
CA ASN A 135 -10.44 -12.36 16.62
C ASN A 135 -9.37 -11.93 17.66
N ASN A 136 -8.31 -11.27 17.19
CA ASN A 136 -7.18 -10.82 17.98
C ASN A 136 -6.66 -9.51 17.39
N ASP A 137 -7.15 -8.39 17.95
CA ASP A 137 -6.80 -7.04 17.51
C ASP A 137 -5.28 -6.76 17.60
N GLU A 138 -4.62 -7.23 18.65
CA GLU A 138 -3.15 -7.10 18.80
C GLU A 138 -2.41 -7.75 17.63
N LEU A 139 -2.73 -9.02 17.34
CA LEU A 139 -2.13 -9.73 16.20
C LEU A 139 -2.50 -9.07 14.85
N MET A 140 -3.73 -8.61 14.70
CA MET A 140 -4.17 -7.90 13.49
C MET A 140 -3.33 -6.63 13.28
N TRP A 141 -3.14 -5.81 14.32
CA TRP A 141 -2.34 -4.58 14.23
C TRP A 141 -0.85 -4.88 14.04
N GLU A 142 -0.32 -5.97 14.57
CA GLU A 142 1.04 -6.45 14.29
C GLU A 142 1.22 -6.79 12.80
N VAL A 143 0.31 -7.58 12.23
CA VAL A 143 0.33 -7.93 10.80
C VAL A 143 0.23 -6.67 9.95
N VAL A 144 -0.72 -5.78 10.27
CA VAL A 144 -0.92 -4.52 9.55
C VAL A 144 0.33 -3.64 9.59
N ALA A 145 0.91 -3.42 10.76
CA ALA A 145 2.12 -2.61 10.90
C ALA A 145 3.30 -3.24 10.15
N GLY A 146 3.45 -4.57 10.21
CA GLY A 146 4.48 -5.31 9.49
C GLY A 146 4.38 -5.14 7.98
N VAL A 147 3.19 -5.38 7.41
CA VAL A 147 2.95 -5.25 5.96
C VAL A 147 3.25 -3.83 5.48
N TRP A 148 2.80 -2.80 6.20
CA TRP A 148 3.08 -1.42 5.80
C TRP A 148 4.56 -1.05 5.92
N PHE A 149 5.25 -1.57 6.92
CA PHE A 149 6.69 -1.39 7.05
C PHE A 149 7.44 -2.05 5.89
N GLU A 150 7.06 -3.27 5.51
CA GLU A 150 7.61 -3.97 4.33
C GLU A 150 7.32 -3.20 3.03
N MET A 151 6.09 -2.71 2.85
CA MET A 151 5.75 -1.91 1.66
C MET A 151 6.53 -0.59 1.58
N LEU A 152 6.70 0.10 2.72
CA LEU A 152 7.46 1.35 2.78
C LEU A 152 8.94 1.13 2.47
N THR A 153 9.55 0.11 3.07
CA THR A 153 10.96 -0.24 2.82
C THR A 153 11.19 -0.74 1.40
N TYR A 154 10.26 -1.54 0.86
CA TYR A 154 10.27 -1.94 -0.54
C TYR A 154 10.21 -0.72 -1.48
N ALA A 155 9.25 0.18 -1.27
CA ALA A 155 9.10 1.37 -2.09
C ALA A 155 10.34 2.28 -2.01
N ALA A 156 10.88 2.48 -0.80
CA ALA A 156 12.12 3.23 -0.60
C ALA A 156 13.30 2.61 -1.38
N GLY A 157 13.45 1.29 -1.35
CA GLY A 157 14.51 0.61 -2.10
C GLY A 157 14.35 0.60 -3.62
N LYS A 158 13.11 0.70 -4.13
CA LYS A 158 12.82 0.65 -5.57
C LYS A 158 12.62 2.03 -6.22
N CYS A 159 12.44 3.07 -5.42
CA CYS A 159 12.47 4.45 -5.88
C CYS A 159 13.88 4.81 -6.40
N GLN A 160 13.93 5.57 -7.51
CA GLN A 160 15.21 5.99 -8.07
C GLN A 160 15.88 7.00 -7.14
N GLY A 161 17.19 6.85 -6.90
CA GLY A 161 17.96 7.77 -6.05
C GLY A 161 17.87 9.23 -6.52
N SER A 162 17.77 9.46 -7.84
CA SER A 162 17.55 10.81 -8.40
C SER A 162 16.21 11.42 -7.98
N THR A 163 15.16 10.61 -7.84
CA THR A 163 13.85 11.03 -7.34
C THR A 163 13.92 11.37 -5.85
N HIS A 164 14.59 10.53 -5.04
CA HIS A 164 14.86 10.84 -3.63
C HIS A 164 15.60 12.17 -3.46
N VAL A 165 16.69 12.38 -4.20
CA VAL A 165 17.48 13.62 -4.16
C VAL A 165 16.64 14.83 -4.57
N ARG A 166 15.78 14.69 -5.59
CA ARG A 166 14.86 15.76 -6.01
C ARG A 166 13.92 16.17 -4.88
N GLN A 167 13.37 15.22 -4.12
CA GLN A 167 12.47 15.54 -3.00
C GLN A 167 13.18 16.24 -1.85
N LEU A 168 14.48 16.03 -1.64
CA LEU A 168 15.23 16.76 -0.61
C LEU A 168 15.22 18.27 -0.83
N SER A 169 15.29 18.70 -2.08
CA SER A 169 15.18 20.13 -2.43
C SER A 169 13.79 20.74 -2.18
N ARG A 170 12.77 19.89 -1.89
CA ARG A 170 11.36 20.27 -1.71
C ARG A 170 10.85 20.10 -0.28
N GLY A 171 11.74 19.82 0.68
CA GLY A 171 11.40 19.63 2.10
C GLY A 171 11.55 18.20 2.61
N GLY A 172 11.90 17.25 1.74
CA GLY A 172 12.07 15.84 2.10
C GLY A 172 10.74 15.07 2.18
N GLU A 173 10.84 13.75 2.15
CA GLU A 173 9.69 12.81 2.26
C GLU A 173 10.09 11.67 3.21
N LEU A 174 9.12 11.09 3.92
CA LEU A 174 9.37 9.99 4.88
C LEU A 174 10.11 8.82 4.19
N ILE A 175 9.66 8.44 3.00
CA ILE A 175 10.27 7.37 2.19
C ILE A 175 11.75 7.64 1.86
N THR A 176 12.16 8.92 1.74
CA THR A 176 13.56 9.30 1.54
C THR A 176 14.39 9.12 2.81
N LEU A 177 13.82 9.38 3.98
CA LEU A 177 14.49 9.11 5.25
C LEU A 177 14.68 7.60 5.46
N VAL A 178 13.68 6.80 5.11
CA VAL A 178 13.77 5.33 5.15
C VAL A 178 14.85 4.84 4.18
N TRP A 179 14.91 5.39 2.98
CA TRP A 179 15.97 5.08 2.01
C TRP A 179 17.37 5.39 2.55
N PHE A 180 17.58 6.54 3.18
CA PHE A 180 18.86 6.86 3.84
C PHE A 180 19.19 5.93 5.01
N LEU A 181 18.20 5.60 5.83
CA LEU A 181 18.39 4.67 6.95
C LEU A 181 18.79 3.28 6.44
N MET A 182 18.13 2.80 5.39
CA MET A 182 18.48 1.56 4.72
C MET A 182 19.92 1.60 4.20
N ALA A 183 20.31 2.67 3.50
CA ALA A 183 21.69 2.86 3.04
C ALA A 183 22.69 2.81 4.22
N HIS A 184 22.44 3.56 5.29
CA HIS A 184 23.30 3.58 6.47
C HIS A 184 23.46 2.19 7.12
N MET A 185 22.39 1.38 7.11
CA MET A 185 22.41 0.00 7.63
C MET A 185 22.99 -1.02 6.63
N GLY A 186 23.39 -0.61 5.43
CA GLY A 186 23.87 -1.51 4.38
C GLY A 186 22.76 -2.35 3.74
N LEU A 187 21.50 -1.91 3.84
CA LEU A 187 20.33 -2.59 3.28
C LEU A 187 19.95 -1.96 1.93
N GLY A 188 19.84 -2.78 0.89
CA GLY A 188 19.32 -2.39 -0.43
C GLY A 188 20.33 -2.51 -1.58
N ASP A 189 19.79 -2.43 -2.80
CA ASP A 189 20.54 -2.67 -4.06
C ASP A 189 21.57 -1.56 -4.38
N MET A 190 21.65 -0.48 -3.60
CA MET A 190 22.61 0.62 -3.77
C MET A 190 24.08 0.19 -3.70
N TYR A 191 24.34 -1.00 -3.13
CA TYR A 191 25.68 -1.57 -3.01
C TYR A 191 25.97 -2.67 -4.04
N GLN A 192 25.04 -2.99 -4.94
CA GLN A 192 25.34 -3.86 -6.07
C GLN A 192 26.14 -3.07 -7.10
N ILE A 193 27.46 -3.03 -6.89
CA ILE A 193 28.42 -2.73 -7.94
C ILE A 193 28.27 -3.85 -8.97
N HIS A 194 27.49 -3.61 -10.02
CA HIS A 194 27.55 -4.49 -11.18
C HIS A 194 28.98 -4.46 -11.71
N GLU A 195 29.50 -5.62 -12.12
CA GLU A 195 30.89 -5.86 -12.57
C GLU A 195 31.25 -5.12 -13.89
N GLY A 196 30.57 -4.01 -14.20
CA GLY A 196 30.79 -3.12 -15.32
C GLY A 196 30.62 -1.64 -14.99
N ASP A 197 30.36 -1.25 -13.74
CA ASP A 197 30.40 0.15 -13.33
C ASP A 197 31.84 0.64 -13.44
N ALA A 198 32.07 1.44 -14.49
CA ALA A 198 33.37 1.87 -14.95
C ALA A 198 34.20 2.49 -13.83
N LYS A 199 35.02 1.67 -13.18
CA LYS A 199 36.20 2.15 -12.46
C LYS A 199 37.08 2.83 -13.49
N ALA A 200 37.08 4.16 -13.50
CA ALA A 200 38.04 4.94 -14.26
C ALA A 200 39.45 4.42 -13.89
N LYS A 201 40.07 3.69 -14.82
CA LYS A 201 41.46 3.26 -14.67
C LYS A 201 42.32 4.51 -14.76
N LEU A 202 42.92 4.88 -13.64
CA LEU A 202 43.92 5.95 -13.56
C LEU A 202 45.18 5.44 -14.28
N ILE A 203 45.36 5.84 -15.52
CA ILE A 203 46.59 5.56 -16.28
C ILE A 203 47.61 6.60 -15.86
N VAL A 204 48.55 6.20 -15.00
CA VAL A 204 49.72 7.02 -14.66
C VAL A 204 50.75 6.82 -15.76
N HIS A 205 51.04 7.86 -16.53
CA HIS A 205 52.22 7.89 -17.40
C HIS A 205 53.42 8.33 -16.57
N ASN A 206 54.37 7.40 -16.36
CA ASN A 206 55.69 7.75 -15.86
C ASN A 206 56.46 8.41 -17.02
N GLN A 207 56.83 9.69 -16.83
CA GLN A 207 57.86 10.35 -17.61
C GLN A 207 59.24 10.05 -17.01
#